data_AF-A0A8C4ZNF9-F1
#
_entry.id   AF-A0A8C4ZNF9-F1
#
_cell.length_a   1.000
_cell.length_b   1.000
_cell.length_c   1.000
_cell.angle_alpha   90.00
_cell.angle_beta   90.00
_cell.angle_gamma   90.00
#
_symmetry.space_group_name_H-M   'P 1'
#
loop_
_entity.id
_entity.type
_entity.pdbx_description
1 polymer ?
#
loop_
_entity_poly.entity_id
_entity_poly.type
_entity_poly.pdbx_seq_one_letter_code
_entity_poly.pdbx_strand_id
1 'polypeptide(L)'
;PDARARASQVLVPQKVNAVLGKNVTLECQVEVGTNLSLTQSSWERRLPTGAVTVAVYNPLFGISVPPEYAGRLTFRSPSSHDATILLSDVGFSDMGVYTCKVATFPLGNTQAATTVNVLVEPKVSLSAGPGPLVDGGNETVVATCTAERARPPAEVSWESALFGQSDVQLWDEPNGTTSTRVRYLWQPTRHTQSHGLTCVVRHPALPADHRIPYQLNVLYAPDISVVGYDGDWYVGRENVQLTCRANANPPAHHFRWIRLDSDVWPDGVERLNNTLLFLRPLQRNDSGVYRCEVANSIDLRSRDLRILIQVPPSLSSTAPPPARGSSSSSLDTRQRVLFTSPTLEALPAGRLGAAVGGAVGGALFLLLVLSVGGVCYLRRRHGNGPGGSAYGKPYPGGSAAASALHELRPATKSPRGGRDRDREEWGGEREQQSRRHRGDQNGDGRYAKGYTRAMRESAAQGPEGPRPPAGGSPRHGDRSARCPPPPPAKPLGNGSPYWTADGYDSGPEDEYVSHRDGSVISRREWYV
;
A
#
# COMPACT_ATOMS: atom_id res chain seq x y z
N PRO A 1 -31.02 57.14 19.79
CA PRO A 1 -30.94 55.79 20.38
C PRO A 1 -31.30 54.70 19.35
N ASP A 2 -30.37 53.91 18.82
CA ASP A 2 -28.94 53.86 19.14
C ASP A 2 -28.10 53.79 17.86
N ALA A 3 -27.28 54.82 17.64
CA ALA A 3 -26.14 54.72 16.75
C ALA A 3 -25.05 53.91 17.47
N ARG A 4 -25.16 52.57 17.43
CA ARG A 4 -24.04 51.69 17.81
C ARG A 4 -22.86 52.00 16.89
N ALA A 5 -21.93 52.83 17.37
CA ALA A 5 -20.66 53.05 16.70
C ALA A 5 -20.00 51.68 16.49
N ARG A 6 -19.87 51.25 15.23
CA ARG A 6 -19.16 50.01 14.91
C ARG A 6 -17.70 50.24 15.26
N ALA A 7 -17.25 49.64 16.37
CA ALA A 7 -15.83 49.58 16.70
C ALA A 7 -15.08 48.91 15.54
N SER A 8 -13.84 49.32 15.29
CA SER A 8 -13.01 48.66 14.30
C SER A 8 -12.69 47.23 14.74
N GLN A 9 -12.80 46.26 13.83
CA GLN A 9 -12.48 44.87 14.11
C GLN A 9 -11.38 44.37 13.17
N VAL A 10 -10.41 43.65 13.75
CA VAL A 10 -9.33 43.00 13.02
C VAL A 10 -9.67 41.51 12.92
N LEU A 11 -9.68 40.97 11.71
CA LEU A 11 -10.01 39.58 11.41
C LEU A 11 -8.77 38.86 10.85
N VAL A 12 -8.31 37.84 11.56
CA VAL A 12 -7.22 36.94 11.14
C VAL A 12 -7.63 35.47 11.39
N PRO A 13 -7.14 34.50 10.60
CA PRO A 13 -7.31 33.09 10.92
C PRO A 13 -6.62 32.74 12.24
N GLN A 14 -7.27 31.98 13.14
CA GLN A 14 -6.69 31.60 14.44
C GLN A 14 -5.37 30.82 14.33
N LYS A 15 -5.25 29.99 13.29
CA LYS A 15 -4.08 29.17 12.98
C LYS A 15 -3.85 29.17 11.47
N VAL A 16 -2.60 29.35 11.07
CA VAL A 16 -2.14 29.19 9.69
C VAL A 16 -1.09 28.08 9.66
N ASN A 17 -1.19 27.21 8.66
CA ASN A 17 -0.19 26.17 8.37
C ASN A 17 0.65 26.63 7.18
N ALA A 18 1.95 26.80 7.39
CA ALA A 18 2.93 27.00 6.33
C ALA A 18 3.63 25.68 6.00
N VAL A 19 4.04 25.47 4.76
CA VAL A 19 4.91 24.33 4.38
C VAL A 19 6.36 24.82 4.34
N LEU A 20 7.28 24.04 4.91
CA LEU A 20 8.71 24.35 4.95
C LEU A 20 9.25 24.69 3.55
N GLY A 21 9.97 25.81 3.42
CA GLY A 21 10.56 26.29 2.16
C GLY A 21 9.55 26.85 1.14
N LYS A 22 8.26 26.94 1.49
CA LYS A 22 7.21 27.55 0.65
C LYS A 22 6.74 28.86 1.26
N ASN A 23 6.05 29.68 0.48
CA ASN A 23 5.52 30.96 0.93
C ASN A 23 4.18 30.77 1.66
N VAL A 24 3.89 31.62 2.64
CA VAL A 24 2.62 31.64 3.38
C VAL A 24 2.02 33.05 3.39
N THR A 25 0.71 33.13 3.20
CA THR A 25 -0.04 34.38 3.34
C THR A 25 -0.60 34.45 4.76
N LEU A 26 -0.33 35.54 5.48
CA LEU A 26 -0.95 35.83 6.78
C LEU A 26 -2.02 36.90 6.53
N GLU A 27 -3.25 36.44 6.40
CA GLU A 27 -4.41 37.29 6.10
C GLU A 27 -4.79 38.13 7.32
N CYS A 28 -4.99 39.43 7.09
CA CYS A 28 -5.52 40.36 8.08
C CYS A 28 -6.46 41.37 7.41
N GLN A 29 -7.76 41.12 7.59
CA GLN A 29 -8.80 42.04 7.12
C GLN A 29 -9.21 43.00 8.24
N VAL A 30 -9.54 44.23 7.86
CA VAL A 30 -9.78 45.34 8.77
C VAL A 30 -11.17 45.93 8.51
N GLU A 31 -12.13 45.56 9.34
CA GLU A 31 -13.45 46.19 9.37
C GLU A 31 -13.34 47.54 10.07
N VAL A 32 -13.16 48.61 9.29
CA VAL A 32 -13.11 49.99 9.80
C VAL A 32 -14.54 50.53 9.91
N GLY A 33 -14.91 50.96 11.11
CA GLY A 33 -16.20 51.61 11.37
C GLY A 33 -16.36 52.92 10.59
N THR A 34 -17.61 53.24 10.23
CA THR A 34 -17.95 54.52 9.59
C THR A 34 -17.48 55.70 10.45
N ASN A 35 -16.78 56.65 9.82
CA ASN A 35 -16.13 57.82 10.45
C ASN A 35 -14.83 57.53 11.24
N LEU A 36 -14.21 56.36 11.08
CA LEU A 36 -12.86 56.09 11.57
C LEU A 36 -11.84 56.18 10.43
N SER A 37 -10.63 56.68 10.72
CA SER A 37 -9.50 56.66 9.78
C SER A 37 -8.41 55.70 10.27
N LEU A 38 -7.88 54.87 9.35
CA LEU A 38 -6.70 54.05 9.61
C LEU A 38 -5.45 54.94 9.61
N THR A 39 -4.70 54.93 10.72
CA THR A 39 -3.46 55.71 10.84
C THR A 39 -2.23 54.84 10.58
N GLN A 40 -2.27 53.56 10.96
CA GLN A 40 -1.18 52.60 10.77
C GLN A 40 -1.71 51.17 10.89
N SER A 41 -1.12 50.25 10.12
CA SER A 41 -1.24 48.79 10.36
C SER A 41 0.14 48.19 10.52
N SER A 42 0.34 47.33 11.53
CA SER A 42 1.60 46.63 11.76
C SER A 42 1.38 45.17 12.08
N TRP A 43 2.40 44.36 11.79
CA TRP A 43 2.52 43.00 12.29
C TRP A 43 3.62 42.95 13.35
N GLU A 44 3.33 42.31 14.46
CA GLU A 44 4.30 41.97 15.51
C GLU A 44 4.35 40.46 15.71
N ARG A 45 5.52 39.93 16.00
CA ARG A 45 5.73 38.54 16.40
C ARG A 45 6.07 38.46 17.89
N ARG A 46 5.40 37.58 18.61
CA ARG A 46 5.73 37.27 20.01
C ARG A 46 6.91 36.30 20.06
N LEU A 47 8.04 36.76 20.59
CA LEU A 47 9.21 35.98 20.95
C LEU A 47 9.29 35.82 22.49
N PRO A 48 10.12 34.91 23.03
CA PRO A 48 10.33 34.79 24.47
C PRO A 48 10.90 36.05 25.13
N THR A 49 11.62 36.89 24.37
CA THR A 49 12.23 38.15 24.80
C THR A 49 11.29 39.36 24.74
N GLY A 50 10.12 39.23 24.11
CA GLY A 50 9.18 40.34 23.91
C GLY A 50 8.41 40.24 22.59
N ALA A 51 7.61 41.26 22.28
CA ALA A 51 7.05 41.43 20.94
C ALA A 51 8.03 42.21 20.06
N VAL A 52 8.27 41.73 18.84
CA VAL A 52 9.15 42.37 17.84
C VAL A 52 8.32 42.71 16.61
N THR A 53 8.43 43.95 16.13
CA THR A 53 7.79 44.40 14.89
C THR A 53 8.34 43.61 13.70
N VAL A 54 7.46 43.16 12.81
CA VAL A 54 7.77 42.34 11.63
C VAL A 54 7.51 43.12 10.34
N ALA A 55 6.47 43.94 10.33
CA ALA A 55 6.09 44.78 9.19
C ALA A 55 5.28 45.98 9.67
N VAL A 56 5.41 47.11 8.99
CA VAL A 56 4.61 48.33 9.22
C VAL A 56 4.18 48.91 7.89
N TYR A 57 2.91 49.29 7.79
CA TYR A 57 2.38 50.13 6.73
C TYR A 57 1.71 51.36 7.34
N ASN A 58 2.00 52.53 6.77
CA ASN A 58 1.38 53.80 7.09
C ASN A 58 0.98 54.49 5.78
N PRO A 59 -0.27 54.99 5.62
CA PRO A 59 -0.72 55.59 4.35
C PRO A 59 0.07 56.82 3.88
N LEU A 60 0.80 57.52 4.76
CA LEU A 60 1.60 58.70 4.44
C LEU A 60 3.10 58.38 4.27
N PHE A 61 3.63 57.46 5.07
CA PHE A 61 5.07 57.13 5.11
C PHE A 61 5.44 55.82 4.38
N GLY A 62 4.45 55.08 3.84
CA GLY A 62 4.67 53.87 3.07
C GLY A 62 4.89 52.62 3.93
N ILE A 63 5.76 51.73 3.45
CA ILE A 63 6.04 50.41 4.05
C ILE A 63 7.41 50.43 4.72
N SER A 64 7.51 49.84 5.91
CA SER A 64 8.76 49.51 6.59
C SER A 64 8.77 48.04 6.99
N VAL A 65 9.87 47.34 6.66
CA VAL A 65 10.13 45.94 7.03
C VAL A 65 11.55 45.89 7.62
N PRO A 66 11.77 45.33 8.82
CA PRO A 66 13.09 45.22 9.43
C PRO A 66 14.07 44.38 8.59
N PRO A 67 15.40 44.61 8.72
CA PRO A 67 16.41 43.91 7.93
C PRO A 67 16.33 42.38 7.98
N GLU A 68 15.95 41.81 9.14
CA GLU A 68 15.83 40.36 9.34
C GLU A 68 14.67 39.69 8.58
N TYR A 69 13.71 40.49 8.08
CA TYR A 69 12.62 40.03 7.20
C TYR A 69 12.71 40.61 5.78
N ALA A 70 13.74 41.41 5.47
CA ALA A 70 13.93 42.04 4.18
C ALA A 70 14.05 41.00 3.05
N GLY A 71 13.41 41.27 1.91
CA GLY A 71 13.34 40.34 0.76
C GLY A 71 12.46 39.10 0.97
N ARG A 72 12.27 38.63 2.21
CA ARG A 72 11.37 37.51 2.54
C ARG A 72 9.92 37.94 2.72
N LEU A 73 9.68 39.12 3.29
CA LEU A 73 8.34 39.58 3.66
C LEU A 73 7.89 40.81 2.85
N THR A 74 6.63 40.77 2.40
CA THR A 74 5.97 41.87 1.67
C THR A 74 4.51 42.04 2.11
N PHE A 75 3.95 43.24 1.98
CA PHE A 75 2.48 43.42 2.01
C PHE A 75 1.90 43.08 0.64
N ARG A 76 0.76 42.39 0.61
CA ARG A 76 0.09 41.95 -0.62
C ARG A 76 -0.62 43.11 -1.34
N SER A 77 -1.42 43.86 -0.58
CA SER A 77 -2.32 44.91 -1.07
C SER A 77 -2.70 45.87 0.08
N PRO A 78 -1.71 46.56 0.68
CA PRO A 78 -1.92 47.32 1.91
C PRO A 78 -2.90 48.47 1.69
N SER A 79 -3.92 48.54 2.54
CA SER A 79 -5.02 49.52 2.43
C SER A 79 -5.65 49.83 3.79
N SER A 80 -6.71 50.62 3.82
CA SER A 80 -7.54 50.82 5.02
C SER A 80 -8.29 49.56 5.47
N HIS A 81 -8.40 48.53 4.63
CA HIS A 81 -9.22 47.33 4.87
C HIS A 81 -8.44 46.02 4.80
N ASP A 82 -7.19 46.06 4.35
CA ASP A 82 -6.34 44.89 4.15
C ASP A 82 -4.91 45.20 4.63
N ALA A 83 -4.44 44.43 5.60
CA ALA A 83 -3.07 44.45 6.11
C ALA A 83 -2.36 43.10 5.86
N THR A 84 -2.85 42.30 4.92
CA THR A 84 -2.33 40.97 4.58
C THR A 84 -0.88 41.03 4.08
N ILE A 85 -0.06 40.14 4.64
CA ILE A 85 1.37 39.99 4.28
C ILE A 85 1.64 38.60 3.68
N LEU A 86 2.65 38.55 2.82
CA LEU A 86 3.24 37.33 2.30
C LEU A 86 4.63 37.15 2.94
N LEU A 87 4.84 36.03 3.62
CA LEU A 87 6.15 35.61 4.13
C LEU A 87 6.69 34.47 3.25
N SER A 88 7.90 34.64 2.74
CA SER A 88 8.51 33.75 1.74
C SER A 88 9.58 32.85 2.35
N ASP A 89 9.77 31.67 1.75
CA ASP A 89 10.75 30.65 2.20
C ASP A 89 10.61 30.34 3.70
N VAL A 90 9.47 29.81 4.13
CA VAL A 90 9.16 29.67 5.57
C VAL A 90 10.01 28.57 6.22
N GLY A 91 10.75 28.93 7.27
CA GLY A 91 11.57 28.04 8.08
C GLY A 91 10.96 27.71 9.44
N PHE A 92 11.49 26.70 10.14
CA PHE A 92 11.12 26.42 11.54
C PHE A 92 11.31 27.63 12.47
N SER A 93 12.28 28.49 12.15
CA SER A 93 12.56 29.77 12.78
C SER A 93 11.40 30.76 12.74
N ASP A 94 10.37 30.53 11.92
CA ASP A 94 9.22 31.43 11.75
C ASP A 94 7.95 30.93 12.47
N MET A 95 7.99 29.76 13.14
CA MET A 95 6.88 29.29 13.98
C MET A 95 6.60 30.25 15.15
N GLY A 96 5.33 30.45 15.49
CA GLY A 96 4.94 31.26 16.64
C GLY A 96 3.65 32.05 16.44
N VAL A 97 3.42 33.03 17.33
CA VAL A 97 2.22 33.87 17.31
C VAL A 97 2.55 35.22 16.67
N TYR A 98 1.83 35.54 15.60
CA TYR A 98 1.88 36.80 14.88
C TYR A 98 0.60 37.59 15.19
N THR A 99 0.73 38.87 15.51
CA THR A 99 -0.37 39.76 15.87
C THR A 99 -0.46 40.86 14.82
N CYS A 100 -1.58 40.92 14.12
CA CYS A 100 -1.92 42.07 13.29
C CYS A 100 -2.51 43.14 14.20
N LYS A 101 -1.91 44.33 14.22
CA LYS A 101 -2.37 45.51 14.95
C LYS A 101 -2.76 46.60 13.99
N VAL A 102 -3.85 47.29 14.28
CA VAL A 102 -4.38 48.40 13.50
C VAL A 102 -4.66 49.57 14.43
N ALA A 103 -3.97 50.68 14.17
CA ALA A 103 -4.24 51.96 14.80
C ALA A 103 -5.29 52.73 14.00
N THR A 104 -6.33 53.20 14.70
CA THR A 104 -7.39 54.03 14.14
C THR A 104 -7.57 55.30 14.96
N PHE A 105 -8.02 56.38 14.32
CA PHE A 105 -8.45 57.57 15.04
C PHE A 105 -9.99 57.68 15.01
N PRO A 106 -10.66 58.02 16.14
CA PRO A 106 -10.12 58.28 17.48
C PRO A 106 -10.05 57.05 18.42
N LEU A 107 -10.47 55.86 17.99
CA LEU A 107 -10.63 54.69 18.89
C LEU A 107 -9.32 54.03 19.34
N GLY A 108 -8.18 54.38 18.75
CA GLY A 108 -6.88 53.79 19.09
C GLY A 108 -6.66 52.42 18.43
N ASN A 109 -5.98 51.54 19.16
CA ASN A 109 -5.44 50.30 18.60
C ASN A 109 -6.39 49.11 18.80
N THR A 110 -6.66 48.39 17.71
CA THR A 110 -7.36 47.11 17.71
C THR A 110 -6.46 46.04 17.09
N GLN A 111 -6.58 44.79 17.53
CA GLN A 111 -5.62 43.74 17.16
C GLN A 111 -6.21 42.35 17.21
N ALA A 112 -5.67 41.44 16.39
CA ALA A 112 -5.97 40.01 16.43
C ALA A 112 -4.69 39.18 16.15
N ALA A 113 -4.66 37.94 16.63
CA ALA A 113 -3.46 37.10 16.58
C ALA A 113 -3.71 35.76 15.89
N THR A 114 -2.72 35.31 15.11
CA THR A 114 -2.68 34.02 14.41
C THR A 114 -1.47 33.21 14.86
N THR A 115 -1.62 31.88 14.91
CA THR A 115 -0.50 30.97 15.22
C THR A 115 0.01 30.31 13.94
N VAL A 116 1.22 30.67 13.52
CA VAL A 116 1.92 30.07 12.37
C VAL A 116 2.57 28.75 12.79
N ASN A 117 2.17 27.67 12.14
CA ASN A 117 2.67 26.31 12.34
C ASN A 117 3.41 25.88 11.06
N VAL A 118 4.61 25.31 11.18
CA VAL A 118 5.34 24.76 10.03
C VAL A 118 5.08 23.26 9.90
N LEU A 119 4.59 22.88 8.72
CA LEU A 119 4.46 21.52 8.23
C LEU A 119 5.69 21.15 7.40
N VAL A 120 6.01 19.85 7.35
CA VAL A 120 7.09 19.31 6.51
C VAL A 120 6.52 18.17 5.67
N GLU A 121 6.66 18.28 4.35
CA GLU A 121 6.21 17.26 3.39
C GLU A 121 7.03 15.97 3.57
N PRO A 122 6.38 14.79 3.68
CA PRO A 122 7.08 13.52 3.82
C PRO A 122 7.86 13.19 2.54
N LYS A 123 9.11 12.74 2.67
CA LYS A 123 9.78 12.04 1.58
C LYS A 123 9.26 10.59 1.55
N VAL A 124 8.40 10.29 0.59
CA VAL A 124 7.84 8.94 0.44
C VAL A 124 8.79 8.05 -0.36
N SER A 125 8.98 6.81 0.09
CA SER A 125 9.72 5.76 -0.60
C SER A 125 8.96 4.42 -0.52
N LEU A 126 9.16 3.59 -1.55
CA LEU A 126 8.54 2.27 -1.69
C LEU A 126 9.64 1.25 -2.00
N SER A 127 9.67 0.13 -1.27
CA SER A 127 10.58 -0.98 -1.52
C SER A 127 9.84 -2.32 -1.52
N ALA A 128 10.42 -3.29 -2.23
CA ALA A 128 9.97 -4.68 -2.22
C ALA A 128 10.27 -5.37 -0.88
N GLY A 129 9.71 -6.57 -0.70
CA GLY A 129 10.11 -7.50 0.34
C GLY A 129 11.60 -7.88 0.29
N PRO A 130 12.19 -8.37 1.41
CA PRO A 130 13.59 -8.76 1.48
C PRO A 130 13.94 -10.07 0.75
N GLY A 131 12.94 -10.74 0.15
CA GLY A 131 13.11 -11.98 -0.59
C GLY A 131 12.01 -12.17 -1.64
N PRO A 132 12.17 -13.12 -2.58
CA PRO A 132 11.19 -13.39 -3.62
C PRO A 132 9.90 -13.98 -3.05
N LEU A 133 8.77 -13.62 -3.65
CA LEU A 133 7.46 -14.17 -3.30
C LEU A 133 7.29 -15.51 -4.03
N VAL A 134 7.07 -16.60 -3.31
CA VAL A 134 6.94 -17.95 -3.89
C VAL A 134 5.59 -18.55 -3.52
N ASP A 135 4.85 -19.04 -4.53
CA ASP A 135 3.52 -19.63 -4.40
C ASP A 135 3.49 -20.78 -3.37
N GLY A 136 2.52 -20.72 -2.45
CA GLY A 136 2.40 -21.69 -1.35
C GLY A 136 3.39 -21.49 -0.21
N GLY A 137 4.19 -20.42 -0.22
CA GLY A 137 5.04 -20.00 0.89
C GLY A 137 4.27 -19.58 2.14
N ASN A 138 4.99 -19.12 3.16
CA ASN A 138 4.40 -18.54 4.37
C ASN A 138 4.00 -17.07 4.20
N GLU A 139 3.32 -16.49 5.20
CA GLU A 139 3.12 -15.05 5.27
C GLU A 139 4.48 -14.33 5.35
N THR A 140 4.71 -13.39 4.43
CA THR A 140 5.99 -12.67 4.25
C THR A 140 5.75 -11.19 4.00
N VAL A 141 6.77 -10.35 4.27
CA VAL A 141 6.72 -8.94 3.91
C VAL A 141 6.83 -8.82 2.39
N VAL A 142 5.74 -8.44 1.74
CA VAL A 142 5.60 -8.28 0.29
C VAL A 142 6.19 -6.97 -0.21
N ALA A 143 5.91 -5.88 0.50
CA ALA A 143 6.38 -4.54 0.19
C ALA A 143 6.46 -3.70 1.48
N THR A 144 7.24 -2.63 1.45
CA THR A 144 7.37 -1.67 2.56
C THR A 144 7.29 -0.26 2.00
N CYS A 145 6.40 0.56 2.56
CA CYS A 145 6.26 1.97 2.22
C CYS A 145 6.73 2.81 3.41
N THR A 146 7.56 3.83 3.17
CA THR A 146 8.07 4.71 4.23
C THR A 146 7.82 6.17 3.86
N ALA A 147 7.25 6.94 4.79
CA ALA A 147 7.12 8.39 4.73
C ALA A 147 8.10 9.00 5.74
N GLU A 148 9.23 9.51 5.27
CA GLU A 148 10.32 10.03 6.12
C GLU A 148 10.13 11.52 6.46
N ARG A 149 10.49 11.90 7.69
CA ARG A 149 10.63 13.31 8.16
C ARG A 149 9.37 14.18 7.97
N ALA A 150 8.19 13.57 8.08
CA ALA A 150 6.89 14.24 8.07
C ALA A 150 6.68 15.13 9.32
N ARG A 151 5.98 16.25 9.17
CA ARG A 151 5.44 17.02 10.32
C ARG A 151 4.08 17.64 9.96
N PRO A 152 2.96 17.30 10.63
CA PRO A 152 2.77 16.23 11.63
C PRO A 152 3.09 14.82 11.07
N PRO A 153 2.96 13.73 11.86
CA PRO A 153 2.98 12.37 11.32
C PRO A 153 2.09 12.18 10.10
N ALA A 154 2.59 11.43 9.11
CA ALA A 154 1.83 11.05 7.93
C ALA A 154 1.04 9.76 8.20
N GLU A 155 -0.22 9.73 7.79
CA GLU A 155 -1.00 8.49 7.77
C GLU A 155 -0.60 7.70 6.52
N VAL A 156 0.05 6.55 6.74
CA VAL A 156 0.50 5.64 5.67
C VAL A 156 -0.36 4.38 5.72
N SER A 157 -0.87 3.96 4.57
CA SER A 157 -1.78 2.82 4.44
C SER A 157 -1.57 2.06 3.13
N TRP A 158 -2.15 0.86 3.04
CA TRP A 158 -2.13 0.03 1.84
C TRP A 158 -3.54 -0.18 1.31
N GLU A 159 -3.71 0.02 0.01
CA GLU A 159 -4.96 -0.19 -0.72
C GLU A 159 -4.75 -1.34 -1.71
N SER A 160 -5.48 -2.45 -1.52
CA SER A 160 -5.47 -3.62 -2.39
C SER A 160 -6.76 -4.42 -2.24
N ALA A 161 -7.02 -5.30 -3.22
CA ALA A 161 -8.07 -6.32 -3.12
C ALA A 161 -7.62 -7.57 -2.33
N LEU A 162 -6.36 -7.62 -1.89
CA LEU A 162 -5.80 -8.73 -1.13
C LEU A 162 -6.01 -8.54 0.38
N PHE A 163 -6.29 -9.62 1.09
CA PHE A 163 -6.46 -9.63 2.56
C PHE A 163 -5.11 -9.88 3.25
N GLY A 164 -4.19 -8.91 3.17
CA GLY A 164 -2.94 -8.90 3.93
C GLY A 164 -3.05 -8.11 5.24
N GLN A 165 -2.02 -8.22 6.07
CA GLN A 165 -1.85 -7.47 7.31
C GLN A 165 -0.89 -6.29 7.11
N SER A 166 -1.01 -5.24 7.93
CA SER A 166 -0.12 -4.08 7.91
C SER A 166 0.62 -3.91 9.24
N ASP A 167 1.92 -4.12 9.24
CA ASP A 167 2.81 -3.77 10.35
C ASP A 167 3.21 -2.30 10.25
N VAL A 168 3.04 -1.53 11.33
CA VAL A 168 3.18 -0.06 11.35
C VAL A 168 4.23 0.34 12.39
N GLN A 169 5.34 0.92 11.91
CA GLN A 169 6.42 1.45 12.74
C GLN A 169 6.48 2.98 12.57
N LEU A 170 6.34 3.72 13.67
CA LEU A 170 6.49 5.17 13.72
C LEU A 170 7.59 5.54 14.71
N TRP A 171 8.45 6.51 14.35
CA TRP A 171 9.47 7.05 15.24
C TRP A 171 9.66 8.56 15.04
N ASP A 172 10.06 9.23 16.12
CA ASP A 172 10.45 10.65 16.09
C ASP A 172 11.89 10.80 15.56
N GLU A 173 12.11 11.90 14.82
CA GLU A 173 13.40 12.31 14.27
C GLU A 173 13.92 13.55 15.02
N PRO A 174 15.25 13.78 15.12
CA PRO A 174 15.84 14.84 15.97
C PRO A 174 15.28 16.26 15.77
N ASN A 175 14.82 16.57 14.55
CA ASN A 175 14.29 17.90 14.19
C ASN A 175 12.83 18.14 14.60
N GLY A 176 12.23 17.27 15.42
CA GLY A 176 10.79 17.31 15.71
C GLY A 176 9.95 17.03 14.45
N THR A 177 10.50 16.22 13.55
CA THR A 177 9.77 15.57 12.46
C THR A 177 9.60 14.10 12.82
N THR A 178 8.82 13.35 12.06
CA THR A 178 8.46 11.96 12.36
C THR A 178 8.52 11.12 11.10
N SER A 179 8.96 9.88 11.23
CA SER A 179 9.06 8.95 10.11
C SER A 179 8.13 7.76 10.37
N THR A 180 7.36 7.37 9.36
CA THR A 180 6.37 6.30 9.45
C THR A 180 6.61 5.27 8.36
N ARG A 181 6.76 4.01 8.73
CA ARG A 181 6.99 2.86 7.85
C ARG A 181 5.86 1.86 8.01
N VAL A 182 5.29 1.40 6.91
CA VAL A 182 4.24 0.38 6.90
C VAL A 182 4.65 -0.77 5.99
N ARG A 183 4.73 -1.97 6.56
CA ARG A 183 5.08 -3.21 5.87
C ARG A 183 3.80 -3.97 5.56
N TYR A 184 3.63 -4.40 4.33
CA TYR A 184 2.51 -5.24 3.92
C TYR A 184 2.91 -6.71 4.06
N LEU A 185 2.24 -7.44 4.96
CA LEU A 185 2.45 -8.86 5.19
C LEU A 185 1.33 -9.65 4.51
N TRP A 186 1.67 -10.64 3.69
CA TRP A 186 0.69 -11.47 2.99
C TRP A 186 1.30 -12.82 2.59
N GLN A 187 0.47 -13.84 2.34
CA GLN A 187 0.90 -15.17 1.92
C GLN A 187 0.86 -15.30 0.39
N PRO A 188 1.99 -15.49 -0.32
CA PRO A 188 2.01 -15.48 -1.78
C PRO A 188 1.24 -16.63 -2.43
N THR A 189 0.50 -16.33 -3.50
CA THR A 189 -0.01 -17.34 -4.42
C THR A 189 0.06 -16.92 -5.89
N ARG A 190 0.32 -17.89 -6.77
CA ARG A 190 0.37 -17.76 -8.24
C ARG A 190 -0.85 -17.07 -8.85
N HIS A 191 -2.01 -17.21 -8.20
CA HIS A 191 -3.27 -16.65 -8.66
C HIS A 191 -3.35 -15.12 -8.56
N THR A 192 -2.38 -14.46 -7.90
CA THR A 192 -2.29 -13.00 -7.82
C THR A 192 -1.05 -12.43 -8.53
N GLN A 193 -0.45 -13.19 -9.46
CA GLN A 193 0.63 -12.67 -10.30
C GLN A 193 0.17 -11.38 -11.01
N SER A 194 0.98 -10.33 -10.92
CA SER A 194 0.67 -9.00 -11.45
C SER A 194 -0.62 -8.38 -10.91
N HIS A 195 -1.02 -8.71 -9.67
CA HIS A 195 -2.00 -7.92 -8.93
C HIS A 195 -1.40 -6.62 -8.37
N GLY A 196 -2.25 -5.58 -8.31
CA GLY A 196 -1.90 -4.28 -7.76
C GLY A 196 -2.00 -4.20 -6.23
N LEU A 197 -1.00 -3.57 -5.63
CA LEU A 197 -0.94 -3.15 -4.23
C LEU A 197 -0.51 -1.68 -4.20
N THR A 198 -1.33 -0.77 -3.69
CA THR A 198 -1.04 0.68 -3.73
C THR A 198 -0.70 1.18 -2.34
N CYS A 199 0.47 1.80 -2.14
CA CYS A 199 0.72 2.59 -0.94
C CYS A 199 -0.01 3.93 -1.06
N VAL A 200 -0.73 4.33 -0.01
CA VAL A 200 -1.44 5.60 0.08
C VAL A 200 -0.92 6.37 1.31
N VAL A 201 -0.35 7.54 1.06
CA VAL A 201 0.20 8.45 2.09
C VAL A 201 -0.63 9.73 2.16
N ARG A 202 -1.16 10.02 3.35
CA ARG A 202 -1.93 11.22 3.66
C ARG A 202 -1.15 12.12 4.60
N HIS A 203 -1.07 13.40 4.25
CA HIS A 203 -0.37 14.40 5.04
C HIS A 203 -0.87 15.81 4.70
N PRO A 204 -1.12 16.69 5.69
CA PRO A 204 -1.74 18.00 5.43
C PRO A 204 -0.84 19.04 4.73
N ALA A 205 0.43 18.73 4.45
CA ALA A 205 1.26 19.54 3.57
C ALA A 205 1.13 19.13 2.09
N LEU A 206 0.68 17.90 1.80
CA LEU A 206 0.44 17.43 0.44
C LEU A 206 -0.91 17.96 -0.07
N PRO A 207 -1.01 18.35 -1.36
CA PRO A 207 -2.26 18.86 -1.93
C PRO A 207 -3.33 17.77 -2.15
N ALA A 208 -2.93 16.50 -2.14
CA ALA A 208 -3.79 15.32 -2.26
C ALA A 208 -3.07 14.08 -1.72
N ASP A 209 -3.81 12.99 -1.48
CA ASP A 209 -3.28 11.66 -1.14
C ASP A 209 -2.19 11.24 -2.15
N HIS A 210 -0.96 10.99 -1.68
CA HIS A 210 0.12 10.50 -2.53
C HIS A 210 0.03 8.98 -2.66
N ARG A 211 -0.15 8.48 -3.90
CA ARG A 211 -0.46 7.07 -4.19
C ARG A 211 0.60 6.45 -5.08
N ILE A 212 1.31 5.44 -4.59
CA ILE A 212 2.36 4.72 -5.34
C ILE A 212 1.89 3.27 -5.60
N PRO A 213 1.63 2.88 -6.86
CA PRO A 213 1.27 1.51 -7.20
C PRO A 213 2.48 0.59 -7.23
N TYR A 214 2.31 -0.62 -6.69
CA TYR A 214 3.24 -1.75 -6.74
C TYR A 214 2.54 -2.92 -7.45
N GLN A 215 3.30 -3.71 -8.22
CA GLN A 215 2.80 -4.89 -8.91
C GLN A 215 3.47 -6.13 -8.35
N LEU A 216 2.68 -7.14 -7.97
CA LEU A 216 3.21 -8.37 -7.40
C LEU A 216 3.92 -9.23 -8.45
N ASN A 217 5.12 -9.69 -8.11
CA ASN A 217 5.83 -10.72 -8.86
C ASN A 217 5.95 -11.98 -7.98
N VAL A 218 5.00 -12.90 -8.13
CA VAL A 218 4.96 -14.19 -7.44
C VAL A 218 5.51 -15.28 -8.36
N LEU A 219 6.55 -15.96 -7.88
CA LEU A 219 7.19 -17.07 -8.58
C LEU A 219 6.46 -18.38 -8.28
N TYR A 220 6.32 -19.24 -9.27
CA TYR A 220 5.59 -20.51 -9.17
C TYR A 220 6.13 -21.58 -10.14
N ALA A 221 5.98 -22.84 -9.73
CA ALA A 221 6.33 -24.00 -10.53
C ALA A 221 5.49 -24.11 -11.83
N PRO A 222 5.98 -24.78 -12.89
CA PRO A 222 5.26 -24.85 -14.16
C PRO A 222 3.92 -25.61 -14.06
N ASP A 223 2.82 -24.95 -14.42
CA ASP A 223 1.50 -25.58 -14.60
C ASP A 223 1.35 -26.06 -16.05
N ILE A 224 1.32 -27.38 -16.24
CA ILE A 224 1.56 -28.03 -17.54
C ILE A 224 0.26 -28.50 -18.17
N SER A 225 0.04 -28.06 -19.42
CA SER A 225 -1.02 -28.48 -20.31
C SER A 225 -0.44 -29.10 -21.59
N VAL A 226 -1.15 -30.09 -22.14
CA VAL A 226 -0.79 -30.72 -23.43
C VAL A 226 -1.92 -30.48 -24.41
N VAL A 227 -1.60 -30.00 -25.61
CA VAL A 227 -2.56 -29.66 -26.67
C VAL A 227 -2.30 -30.54 -27.88
N GLY A 228 -3.35 -31.07 -28.51
CA GLY A 228 -3.27 -31.82 -29.78
C GLY A 228 -3.96 -33.20 -29.78
N TYR A 229 -4.14 -33.80 -28.61
CA TYR A 229 -5.02 -34.97 -28.45
C TYR A 229 -6.46 -34.51 -28.23
N ASP A 230 -7.37 -34.97 -29.08
CA ASP A 230 -8.81 -34.64 -29.05
C ASP A 230 -9.68 -35.81 -28.56
N GLY A 231 -9.08 -36.98 -28.31
CA GLY A 231 -9.77 -38.21 -27.94
C GLY A 231 -10.16 -39.11 -29.11
N ASP A 232 -10.18 -38.59 -30.35
CA ASP A 232 -10.62 -39.30 -31.55
C ASP A 232 -9.45 -39.58 -32.51
N TRP A 233 -8.36 -40.11 -31.95
CA TRP A 233 -7.22 -40.59 -32.73
C TRP A 233 -7.52 -42.00 -33.24
N TYR A 234 -7.35 -42.23 -34.53
CA TYR A 234 -7.65 -43.51 -35.19
C TYR A 234 -6.49 -43.98 -36.07
N VAL A 235 -6.40 -45.29 -36.29
CA VAL A 235 -5.37 -45.88 -37.16
C VAL A 235 -5.49 -45.35 -38.59
N GLY A 236 -4.41 -44.80 -39.13
CA GLY A 236 -4.39 -44.14 -40.45
C GLY A 236 -4.58 -42.62 -40.40
N ARG A 237 -4.80 -42.00 -39.24
CA ARG A 237 -4.83 -40.53 -39.11
C ARG A 237 -3.42 -39.95 -39.28
N GLU A 238 -3.28 -38.93 -40.13
CA GLU A 238 -2.00 -38.29 -40.48
C GLU A 238 -1.83 -36.90 -39.83
N ASN A 239 -0.60 -36.37 -39.88
CA ASN A 239 -0.25 -34.99 -39.52
C ASN A 239 -0.68 -34.58 -38.10
N VAL A 240 -0.63 -35.51 -37.14
CA VAL A 240 -0.94 -35.22 -35.73
C VAL A 240 0.32 -34.84 -34.95
N GLN A 241 0.15 -33.95 -33.98
CA GLN A 241 1.22 -33.51 -33.07
C GLN A 241 0.67 -33.26 -31.67
N LEU A 242 1.55 -33.27 -30.68
CA LEU A 242 1.26 -32.85 -29.30
C LEU A 242 2.20 -31.72 -28.92
N THR A 243 1.67 -30.57 -28.52
CA THR A 243 2.48 -29.45 -28.04
C THR A 243 2.24 -29.26 -26.54
N CYS A 244 3.31 -29.43 -25.77
CA CYS A 244 3.34 -29.15 -24.35
C CYS A 244 3.47 -27.64 -24.12
N ARG A 245 2.60 -27.08 -23.28
CA ARG A 245 2.56 -25.66 -22.90
C ARG A 245 2.55 -25.58 -21.38
N ALA A 246 3.39 -24.73 -20.80
CA ALA A 246 3.40 -24.50 -19.37
C ALA A 246 3.24 -23.02 -19.03
N ASN A 247 2.40 -22.72 -18.04
CA ASN A 247 2.36 -21.41 -17.41
C ASN A 247 3.31 -21.42 -16.20
N ALA A 248 4.32 -20.55 -16.18
CA ALA A 248 5.41 -20.58 -15.20
C ALA A 248 5.99 -19.18 -14.96
N ASN A 249 6.36 -18.87 -13.72
CA ASN A 249 7.13 -17.67 -13.40
C ASN A 249 8.30 -18.01 -12.45
N PRO A 250 9.57 -17.81 -12.83
CA PRO A 250 10.05 -17.35 -14.14
C PRO A 250 9.67 -18.33 -15.27
N PRO A 251 9.82 -17.92 -16.55
CA PRO A 251 9.52 -18.78 -17.69
C PRO A 251 10.27 -20.12 -17.66
N ALA A 252 9.63 -21.16 -18.21
CA ALA A 252 10.23 -22.48 -18.31
C ALA A 252 11.39 -22.51 -19.32
N HIS A 253 12.50 -23.14 -18.95
CA HIS A 253 13.73 -23.21 -19.75
C HIS A 253 14.06 -24.62 -20.25
N HIS A 254 13.39 -25.65 -19.72
CA HIS A 254 13.56 -27.04 -20.13
C HIS A 254 12.21 -27.69 -20.39
N PHE A 255 12.09 -28.38 -21.52
CA PHE A 255 10.94 -29.20 -21.92
C PHE A 255 11.46 -30.55 -22.42
N ARG A 256 10.86 -31.65 -21.95
CA ARG A 256 11.26 -33.02 -22.32
C ARG A 256 10.04 -33.91 -22.49
N TRP A 257 10.02 -34.67 -23.59
CA TRP A 257 9.06 -35.74 -23.81
C TRP A 257 9.65 -37.10 -23.44
N ILE A 258 8.87 -37.87 -22.65
CA ILE A 258 9.13 -39.23 -22.20
C ILE A 258 7.91 -40.11 -22.55
N ARG A 259 8.14 -41.35 -22.96
CA ARG A 259 7.10 -42.39 -23.04
C ARG A 259 7.25 -43.29 -21.81
N LEU A 260 6.17 -43.55 -21.07
CA LEU A 260 6.22 -44.29 -19.80
C LEU A 260 5.98 -45.80 -19.98
N ASP A 261 5.39 -46.21 -21.10
CA ASP A 261 5.11 -47.61 -21.44
C ASP A 261 6.26 -48.30 -22.21
N SER A 262 7.26 -47.54 -22.69
CA SER A 262 8.53 -48.06 -23.20
C SER A 262 9.57 -46.94 -23.31
N ASP A 263 10.85 -47.24 -23.01
CA ASP A 263 11.98 -46.35 -23.30
C ASP A 263 12.22 -46.14 -24.81
N VAL A 264 11.66 -47.02 -25.65
CA VAL A 264 11.78 -46.96 -27.12
C VAL A 264 10.60 -46.20 -27.72
N TRP A 265 10.92 -45.17 -28.51
CA TRP A 265 9.94 -44.41 -29.29
C TRP A 265 9.49 -45.20 -30.52
N PRO A 266 8.22 -45.11 -30.94
CA PRO A 266 7.82 -45.70 -32.21
C PRO A 266 8.57 -45.06 -33.38
N ASP A 267 8.90 -45.86 -34.40
CA ASP A 267 9.47 -45.34 -35.65
C ASP A 267 8.57 -44.23 -36.22
N GLY A 268 9.17 -43.13 -36.69
CA GLY A 268 8.43 -41.98 -37.22
C GLY A 268 7.77 -41.08 -36.17
N VAL A 269 8.14 -41.18 -34.88
CA VAL A 269 7.74 -40.23 -33.83
C VAL A 269 8.95 -39.41 -33.37
N GLU A 270 8.92 -38.09 -33.60
CA GLU A 270 10.04 -37.18 -33.31
C GLU A 270 9.74 -36.20 -32.17
N ARG A 271 10.79 -35.78 -31.44
CA ARG A 271 10.72 -34.84 -30.32
C ARG A 271 11.39 -33.53 -30.69
N LEU A 272 10.60 -32.48 -30.88
CA LEU A 272 11.03 -31.14 -31.25
C LEU A 272 10.77 -30.17 -30.09
N ASN A 273 11.73 -30.07 -29.15
CA ASN A 273 11.61 -29.31 -27.90
C ASN A 273 10.34 -29.66 -27.11
N ASN A 274 9.37 -28.74 -27.07
CA ASN A 274 8.10 -28.92 -26.37
C ASN A 274 7.04 -29.68 -27.20
N THR A 275 7.32 -30.04 -28.45
CA THR A 275 6.38 -30.68 -29.36
C THR A 275 6.80 -32.11 -29.71
N LEU A 276 5.83 -33.01 -29.77
CA LEU A 276 5.97 -34.39 -30.26
C LEU A 276 5.26 -34.49 -31.62
N LEU A 277 5.97 -34.92 -32.66
CA LEU A 277 5.49 -35.00 -34.04
C LEU A 277 5.32 -36.46 -34.45
N PHE A 278 4.19 -36.80 -35.08
CA PHE A 278 3.95 -38.12 -35.68
C PHE A 278 4.06 -37.97 -37.20
N LEU A 279 5.23 -38.32 -37.76
CA LEU A 279 5.59 -38.07 -39.17
C LEU A 279 4.99 -39.09 -40.15
N ARG A 280 4.28 -40.10 -39.65
CA ARG A 280 3.60 -41.15 -40.41
C ARG A 280 2.16 -41.30 -39.93
N PRO A 281 1.28 -42.00 -40.68
CA PRO A 281 -0.05 -42.35 -40.19
C PRO A 281 0.02 -43.07 -38.84
N LEU A 282 -0.92 -42.73 -37.95
CA LEU A 282 -1.05 -43.34 -36.63
C LEU A 282 -1.26 -44.86 -36.72
N GLN A 283 -0.59 -45.60 -35.86
CA GLN A 283 -0.70 -47.04 -35.70
C GLN A 283 -1.16 -47.40 -34.29
N ARG A 284 -1.68 -48.62 -34.11
CA ARG A 284 -2.10 -49.12 -32.78
C ARG A 284 -0.98 -49.03 -31.73
N ASN A 285 0.28 -49.19 -32.14
CA ASN A 285 1.49 -49.13 -31.28
C ASN A 285 1.81 -47.73 -30.72
N ASP A 286 1.21 -46.67 -31.25
CA ASP A 286 1.34 -45.30 -30.74
C ASP A 286 0.31 -44.99 -29.63
N SER A 287 -0.49 -46.00 -29.22
CA SER A 287 -1.25 -45.94 -27.97
C SER A 287 -0.28 -46.15 -26.79
N GLY A 288 -0.36 -45.30 -25.77
CA GLY A 288 0.61 -45.30 -24.68
C GLY A 288 0.34 -44.23 -23.62
N VAL A 289 1.30 -44.00 -22.74
CA VAL A 289 1.26 -42.89 -21.77
C VAL A 289 2.48 -42.00 -21.96
N TYR A 290 2.22 -40.79 -22.45
CA TYR A 290 3.23 -39.81 -22.81
C TYR A 290 3.32 -38.76 -21.70
N ARG A 291 4.53 -38.59 -21.14
CA ARG A 291 4.85 -37.59 -20.13
C ARG A 291 5.56 -36.42 -20.77
N CYS A 292 5.04 -35.22 -20.57
CA CYS A 292 5.83 -34.00 -20.72
C CYS A 292 6.41 -33.62 -19.36
N GLU A 293 7.71 -33.37 -19.29
CA GLU A 293 8.41 -32.78 -18.15
C GLU A 293 8.82 -31.34 -18.49
N VAL A 294 8.61 -30.40 -17.58
CA VAL A 294 8.92 -28.98 -17.76
C VAL A 294 9.55 -28.43 -16.49
N ALA A 295 10.66 -27.68 -16.61
CA ALA A 295 11.30 -27.01 -15.49
C ALA A 295 11.40 -25.49 -15.68
N ASN A 296 11.25 -24.76 -14.58
CA ASN A 296 11.75 -23.40 -14.43
C ASN A 296 12.73 -23.34 -13.23
N SER A 297 13.12 -22.15 -12.80
CA SER A 297 14.03 -21.98 -11.66
C SER A 297 13.39 -22.22 -10.28
N ILE A 298 12.12 -22.63 -10.22
CA ILE A 298 11.40 -22.94 -8.98
C ILE A 298 11.27 -24.45 -8.81
N ASP A 299 10.89 -25.18 -9.87
CA ASP A 299 10.66 -26.62 -9.78
C ASP A 299 10.66 -27.33 -11.15
N LEU A 300 10.83 -28.65 -11.12
CA LEU A 300 10.54 -29.58 -12.22
C LEU A 300 9.15 -30.18 -12.01
N ARG A 301 8.26 -29.98 -12.99
CA ARG A 301 6.92 -30.58 -12.98
C ARG A 301 6.73 -31.48 -14.19
N SER A 302 5.75 -32.39 -14.11
CA SER A 302 5.42 -33.28 -15.21
C SER A 302 3.91 -33.49 -15.34
N ARG A 303 3.47 -33.82 -16.55
CA ARG A 303 2.07 -34.11 -16.88
C ARG A 303 1.98 -35.31 -17.81
N ASP A 304 1.15 -36.27 -17.40
CA ASP A 304 0.90 -37.50 -18.15
C ASP A 304 -0.35 -37.35 -19.01
N LEU A 305 -0.24 -37.82 -20.26
CA LEU A 305 -1.33 -37.93 -21.23
C LEU A 305 -1.43 -39.39 -21.69
N ARG A 306 -2.57 -40.03 -21.45
CA ARG A 306 -2.87 -41.37 -21.98
C ARG A 306 -3.50 -41.22 -23.36
N ILE A 307 -2.89 -41.84 -24.36
CA ILE A 307 -3.35 -41.85 -25.75
C ILE A 307 -3.90 -43.24 -26.06
N LEU A 308 -5.11 -43.27 -26.60
CA LEU A 308 -5.74 -44.47 -27.17
C LEU A 308 -6.02 -44.21 -28.65
N ILE A 309 -5.58 -45.15 -29.51
CA ILE A 309 -5.81 -45.07 -30.94
C ILE A 309 -6.85 -46.12 -31.33
N GLN A 310 -7.99 -45.63 -31.79
CA GLN A 310 -9.13 -46.42 -32.20
C GLN A 310 -8.86 -47.11 -33.54
N VAL A 311 -9.48 -48.28 -33.76
CA VAL A 311 -9.51 -48.92 -35.08
C VAL A 311 -10.89 -48.68 -35.67
N PRO A 312 -11.01 -47.96 -36.82
CA PRO A 312 -12.29 -47.79 -37.49
C PRO A 312 -12.92 -49.15 -37.83
N PRO A 313 -14.25 -49.33 -37.65
CA PRO A 313 -14.91 -50.58 -37.97
C PRO A 313 -14.84 -50.86 -39.47
N SER A 314 -14.12 -51.91 -39.87
CA SER A 314 -13.99 -52.31 -41.26
C SER A 314 -15.31 -52.87 -41.79
N LEU A 315 -15.99 -52.11 -42.66
CA LEU A 315 -17.19 -52.54 -43.39
C LEU A 315 -16.84 -53.56 -44.49
N SER A 316 -16.38 -54.74 -44.10
CA SER A 316 -16.09 -55.87 -44.99
C SER A 316 -17.38 -56.53 -45.50
N SER A 317 -18.09 -55.84 -46.38
CA SER A 317 -19.28 -56.34 -47.07
C SER A 317 -18.89 -57.32 -48.20
N THR A 318 -18.57 -58.57 -47.84
CA THR A 318 -18.28 -59.64 -48.80
C THR A 318 -19.23 -60.83 -48.59
N ALA A 319 -20.35 -60.83 -49.31
CA ALA A 319 -21.33 -61.92 -49.31
C ALA A 319 -21.43 -62.57 -50.71
N PRO A 320 -20.85 -63.77 -50.92
CA PRO A 320 -21.02 -64.55 -52.15
C PRO A 320 -22.41 -65.27 -52.20
N PRO A 321 -22.84 -65.78 -53.38
CA PRO A 321 -24.27 -65.93 -53.70
C PRO A 321 -24.95 -67.23 -53.22
N PRO A 322 -26.29 -67.28 -53.18
CA PRO A 322 -27.05 -68.43 -52.69
C PRO A 322 -27.14 -69.58 -53.72
N ALA A 323 -26.82 -70.80 -53.27
CA ALA A 323 -27.17 -72.04 -53.97
C ALA A 323 -28.58 -72.51 -53.56
N ARG A 324 -29.36 -73.03 -54.52
CA ARG A 324 -30.72 -73.57 -54.26
C ARG A 324 -30.65 -75.02 -53.78
N GLY A 325 -31.40 -75.37 -52.73
CA GLY A 325 -31.54 -76.75 -52.27
C GLY A 325 -32.82 -76.99 -51.46
N SER A 326 -33.74 -77.77 -52.03
CA SER A 326 -34.89 -78.47 -51.39
C SER A 326 -35.62 -77.82 -50.20
N SER A 327 -36.86 -77.40 -50.45
CA SER A 327 -37.87 -77.07 -49.44
C SER A 327 -38.40 -78.28 -48.66
N SER A 328 -38.66 -78.10 -47.36
CA SER A 328 -39.74 -78.81 -46.65
C SER A 328 -40.34 -77.93 -45.55
N SER A 329 -41.67 -77.85 -45.47
CA SER A 329 -42.45 -77.21 -44.40
C SER A 329 -42.21 -77.90 -43.04
N SER A 330 -42.26 -77.28 -41.87
CA SER A 330 -43.18 -76.26 -41.30
C SER A 330 -42.56 -75.72 -39.97
N LEU A 331 -43.16 -74.87 -39.11
CA LEU A 331 -44.51 -74.31 -38.97
C LEU A 331 -44.44 -72.90 -38.30
N ASP A 332 -45.50 -72.11 -38.35
CA ASP A 332 -45.58 -70.75 -37.77
C ASP A 332 -45.63 -70.72 -36.22
N THR A 333 -44.90 -69.79 -35.59
CA THR A 333 -45.44 -69.04 -34.44
C THR A 333 -44.84 -67.63 -34.35
N ARG A 334 -45.67 -66.59 -34.54
CA ARG A 334 -45.34 -65.20 -34.21
C ARG A 334 -45.14 -64.99 -32.70
N GLN A 335 -44.14 -64.17 -32.32
CA GLN A 335 -44.39 -63.14 -31.30
C GLN A 335 -43.54 -61.89 -31.52
N ARG A 336 -44.17 -60.71 -31.40
CA ARG A 336 -43.50 -59.41 -31.36
C ARG A 336 -43.29 -59.02 -29.90
N VAL A 337 -42.09 -58.58 -29.54
CA VAL A 337 -41.85 -57.81 -28.30
C VAL A 337 -41.00 -56.59 -28.65
N LEU A 338 -41.47 -55.42 -28.23
CA LEU A 338 -40.74 -54.15 -28.33
C LEU A 338 -39.82 -54.02 -27.10
N PHE A 339 -38.55 -53.70 -27.31
CA PHE A 339 -37.66 -53.30 -26.21
C PHE A 339 -37.47 -51.79 -26.23
N THR A 340 -38.17 -51.11 -25.32
CA THR A 340 -37.96 -49.70 -24.98
C THR A 340 -36.87 -49.55 -23.92
N SER A 341 -36.02 -48.53 -24.05
CA SER A 341 -34.94 -48.24 -23.09
C SER A 341 -35.47 -47.94 -21.68
N PRO A 342 -34.79 -48.42 -20.61
CA PRO A 342 -35.10 -48.00 -19.25
C PRO A 342 -34.52 -46.62 -18.96
N THR A 343 -35.34 -45.72 -18.41
CA THR A 343 -34.88 -44.49 -17.75
C THR A 343 -34.26 -44.84 -16.39
N LEU A 344 -33.19 -44.13 -16.01
CA LEU A 344 -32.50 -44.36 -14.73
C LEU A 344 -33.08 -43.42 -13.67
N GLU A 345 -33.96 -43.95 -12.81
CA GLU A 345 -34.50 -43.20 -11.66
C GLU A 345 -33.45 -42.97 -10.55
N ALA A 346 -33.60 -41.86 -9.83
CA ALA A 346 -32.72 -41.49 -8.73
C ALA A 346 -33.16 -42.13 -7.40
N LEU A 347 -32.19 -42.60 -6.61
CA LEU A 347 -32.42 -43.19 -5.29
C LEU A 347 -32.98 -42.16 -4.28
N PRO A 348 -33.98 -42.53 -3.46
CA PRO A 348 -34.54 -41.63 -2.45
C PRO A 348 -33.61 -41.47 -1.25
N ALA A 349 -33.19 -40.23 -0.95
CA ALA A 349 -32.34 -39.92 0.19
C ALA A 349 -33.11 -40.02 1.53
N GLY A 350 -32.66 -40.90 2.43
CA GLY A 350 -33.32 -41.19 3.71
C GLY A 350 -33.30 -40.02 4.71
N ARG A 351 -34.44 -39.36 4.90
CA ARG A 351 -34.63 -38.30 5.91
C ARG A 351 -34.72 -38.86 7.35
N LEU A 352 -33.59 -39.23 7.94
CA LEU A 352 -33.52 -39.57 9.38
C LEU A 352 -32.27 -39.05 10.12
N GLY A 353 -31.13 -38.86 9.45
CA GLY A 353 -29.89 -38.42 10.12
C GLY A 353 -29.84 -36.93 10.52
N ALA A 354 -30.54 -36.05 9.80
CA ALA A 354 -30.36 -34.59 9.92
C ALA A 354 -30.95 -33.98 11.22
N ALA A 355 -31.98 -34.59 11.80
CA ALA A 355 -32.69 -34.02 12.96
C ALA A 355 -31.88 -34.14 14.27
N VAL A 356 -31.10 -35.21 14.45
CA VAL A 356 -30.39 -35.49 15.70
C VAL A 356 -29.09 -34.68 15.81
N GLY A 357 -28.37 -34.47 14.70
CA GLY A 357 -27.13 -33.70 14.69
C GLY A 357 -27.31 -32.23 15.08
N GLY A 358 -28.40 -31.59 14.65
CA GLY A 358 -28.69 -30.18 14.95
C GLY A 358 -28.88 -29.89 16.43
N ALA A 359 -29.59 -30.77 17.16
CA ALA A 359 -29.85 -30.61 18.58
C ALA A 359 -28.57 -30.72 19.43
N VAL A 360 -27.73 -31.72 19.14
CA VAL A 360 -26.46 -31.94 19.87
C VAL A 360 -25.46 -30.82 19.57
N GLY A 361 -25.36 -30.37 18.32
CA GLY A 361 -24.53 -29.22 17.94
C GLY A 361 -24.96 -27.92 18.62
N GLY A 362 -26.27 -27.64 18.68
CA GLY A 362 -26.81 -26.47 19.37
C GLY A 362 -26.54 -26.48 20.88
N ALA A 363 -26.67 -27.63 21.54
CA ALA A 363 -26.38 -27.78 22.96
C ALA A 363 -24.89 -27.54 23.28
N LEU A 364 -23.98 -28.11 22.49
CA LEU A 364 -22.53 -27.89 22.62
C LEU A 364 -22.16 -26.42 22.40
N PHE A 365 -22.75 -25.76 21.40
CA PHE A 365 -22.51 -24.35 21.12
C PHE A 365 -22.96 -23.44 22.28
N LEU A 366 -24.13 -23.69 22.88
CA LEU A 366 -24.62 -22.94 24.04
C LEU A 366 -23.71 -23.10 25.27
N LEU A 367 -23.22 -24.32 25.55
CA LEU A 367 -22.26 -24.57 26.64
C LEU A 367 -20.92 -23.84 26.41
N LEU A 368 -20.46 -23.75 25.15
CA LEU A 368 -19.25 -23.02 24.79
C LEU A 368 -19.43 -21.49 24.96
N VAL A 369 -20.57 -20.94 24.53
CA VAL A 369 -20.90 -19.52 24.75
C VAL A 369 -20.99 -19.18 26.25
N LEU A 370 -21.63 -20.04 27.06
CA LEU A 370 -21.76 -19.83 28.51
C LEU A 370 -20.41 -19.90 29.23
N SER A 371 -19.53 -20.84 28.88
CA SER A 371 -18.20 -20.96 29.49
C SER A 371 -17.28 -19.80 29.11
N VAL A 372 -17.26 -19.37 27.84
CA VAL A 372 -16.53 -18.16 27.41
C VAL A 372 -17.08 -16.91 28.12
N GLY A 373 -18.40 -16.76 28.21
CA GLY A 373 -19.05 -15.67 28.96
C GLY A 373 -18.64 -15.64 30.44
N GLY A 374 -18.58 -16.81 31.09
CA GLY A 374 -18.11 -16.96 32.46
C GLY A 374 -16.65 -16.52 32.64
N VAL A 375 -15.74 -16.96 31.77
CA VAL A 375 -14.33 -16.55 31.79
C VAL A 375 -14.17 -15.03 31.57
N CYS A 376 -14.93 -14.44 30.65
CA CYS A 376 -14.94 -13.00 30.43
C CYS A 376 -15.50 -12.22 31.64
N TYR A 377 -16.53 -12.73 32.32
CA TYR A 377 -17.08 -12.12 33.53
C TYR A 377 -16.09 -12.19 34.71
N LEU A 378 -15.42 -13.33 34.92
CA LEU A 378 -14.40 -13.50 35.96
C LEU A 378 -13.19 -12.60 35.70
N ARG A 379 -12.71 -12.49 34.45
CA ARG A 379 -11.65 -11.53 34.06
C ARG A 379 -12.08 -10.08 34.30
N ARG A 380 -13.35 -9.71 34.01
CA ARG A 380 -13.87 -8.37 34.34
C ARG A 380 -13.93 -8.09 35.83
N ARG A 381 -14.28 -9.08 36.68
CA ARG A 381 -14.22 -8.92 38.14
C ARG A 381 -12.80 -8.73 38.66
N HIS A 382 -11.81 -9.44 38.11
CA HIS A 382 -10.41 -9.27 38.51
C HIS A 382 -9.75 -8.00 37.94
N GLY A 383 -10.27 -7.41 36.86
CA GLY A 383 -9.67 -6.23 36.21
C GLY A 383 -10.01 -4.87 36.83
N ASN A 384 -11.12 -4.75 37.58
CA ASN A 384 -11.67 -3.46 38.01
C ASN A 384 -11.63 -3.25 39.55
N GLY A 385 -10.46 -3.40 40.16
CA GLY A 385 -10.18 -2.91 41.52
C GLY A 385 -9.60 -1.49 41.49
N PRO A 386 -10.18 -0.48 42.18
CA PRO A 386 -9.78 0.92 42.00
C PRO A 386 -8.58 1.38 42.85
N GLY A 387 -7.40 1.42 42.22
CA GLY A 387 -6.52 2.60 42.08
C GLY A 387 -5.92 3.37 43.29
N GLY A 388 -4.60 3.59 43.22
CA GLY A 388 -3.87 4.70 43.90
C GLY A 388 -2.71 4.24 44.80
N SER A 389 -1.61 4.99 44.98
CA SER A 389 -1.08 6.14 44.21
C SER A 389 0.44 6.32 44.46
N ALA A 390 1.07 7.27 43.78
CA ALA A 390 2.52 7.41 43.64
C ALA A 390 3.31 8.01 44.82
N TYR A 391 4.57 7.57 44.96
CA TYR A 391 5.78 8.34 45.34
C TYR A 391 6.97 7.62 44.66
N GLY A 392 8.04 8.24 44.13
CA GLY A 392 8.53 9.62 44.26
C GLY A 392 9.98 9.59 44.79
N LYS A 393 11.01 9.80 43.95
CA LYS A 393 12.43 9.84 44.36
C LYS A 393 13.32 10.67 43.38
N PRO A 394 14.43 11.29 43.85
CA PRO A 394 15.16 12.33 43.09
C PRO A 394 16.54 11.90 42.54
N TYR A 395 17.20 12.83 41.84
CA TYR A 395 18.63 12.80 41.45
C TYR A 395 19.58 12.68 42.67
N PRO A 396 20.82 12.18 42.48
CA PRO A 396 21.93 13.07 42.11
C PRO A 396 22.68 12.60 40.85
N GLY A 397 23.80 13.23 40.49
CA GLY A 397 24.56 12.89 39.27
C GLY A 397 26.09 12.92 39.42
N GLY A 398 26.76 12.40 38.39
CA GLY A 398 28.10 12.80 37.94
C GLY A 398 29.32 12.54 38.85
N SER A 399 30.04 11.45 38.57
CA SER A 399 31.51 11.48 38.47
C SER A 399 32.01 10.33 37.58
N ALA A 400 33.26 10.38 37.12
CA ALA A 400 33.87 9.39 36.25
C ALA A 400 35.10 8.73 36.89
N ALA A 401 35.29 7.44 36.66
CA ALA A 401 36.52 6.70 36.91
C ALA A 401 36.59 5.49 35.96
N ALA A 402 37.80 5.01 35.64
CA ALA A 402 38.02 3.91 34.70
C ALA A 402 38.65 2.67 35.37
N SER A 403 38.46 1.53 34.71
CA SER A 403 39.35 0.34 34.69
C SER A 403 40.13 -0.09 35.94
N ALA A 404 39.74 -1.21 36.57
CA ALA A 404 40.69 -2.24 37.00
C ALA A 404 40.04 -3.63 37.24
N LEU A 405 40.63 -4.63 36.59
CA LEU A 405 40.86 -6.06 36.89
C LEU A 405 40.13 -6.84 38.05
N HIS A 406 40.13 -8.17 37.89
CA HIS A 406 40.14 -9.18 38.97
C HIS A 406 41.22 -8.88 40.05
N GLU A 407 41.20 -9.42 41.28
CA GLU A 407 40.88 -10.82 41.66
C GLU A 407 40.53 -10.98 43.16
N LEU A 408 40.36 -12.25 43.60
CA LEU A 408 40.42 -12.80 44.98
C LEU A 408 39.20 -12.68 45.93
N ARG A 409 38.78 -13.87 46.41
CA ARG A 409 37.91 -14.20 47.57
C ARG A 409 38.80 -14.55 48.80
N PRO A 410 38.28 -14.82 50.03
CA PRO A 410 36.88 -14.83 50.55
C PRO A 410 36.65 -13.64 51.51
N ALA A 411 36.10 -13.64 52.76
CA ALA A 411 35.47 -14.59 53.70
C ALA A 411 34.75 -13.76 54.81
N THR A 412 33.78 -14.21 55.65
CA THR A 412 32.87 -15.37 55.69
C THR A 412 31.73 -15.11 56.72
N LYS A 413 30.63 -15.90 56.68
CA LYS A 413 29.70 -16.18 57.81
C LYS A 413 28.99 -15.01 58.54
N SER A 414 27.81 -14.70 58.02
CA SER A 414 26.52 -14.52 58.75
C SER A 414 26.24 -15.57 59.88
N PRO A 415 25.15 -15.49 60.71
CA PRO A 415 24.17 -14.40 60.95
C PRO A 415 23.55 -14.31 62.41
N ARG A 416 22.47 -13.51 62.53
CA ARG A 416 21.23 -13.67 63.37
C ARG A 416 21.17 -13.16 64.84
N GLY A 417 20.00 -12.60 65.17
CA GLY A 417 19.49 -12.27 66.52
C GLY A 417 19.35 -10.76 66.78
N GLY A 418 18.20 -10.18 67.14
CA GLY A 418 16.81 -10.65 67.09
C GLY A 418 15.97 -10.23 68.33
N ARG A 419 14.74 -9.72 68.09
CA ARG A 419 13.71 -9.34 69.11
C ARG A 419 14.10 -8.14 70.02
N ASP A 420 13.20 -7.49 70.77
CA ASP A 420 11.75 -7.67 71.02
C ASP A 420 11.09 -6.33 71.43
N ARG A 421 9.74 -6.21 71.27
CA ARG A 421 8.76 -5.56 72.21
C ARG A 421 8.89 -4.06 72.59
N ASP A 422 7.86 -3.34 73.07
CA ASP A 422 6.40 -3.57 73.25
C ASP A 422 5.69 -2.18 73.35
N ARG A 423 4.36 -2.15 73.61
CA ARG A 423 3.64 -1.24 74.55
C ARG A 423 2.67 -0.14 74.02
N GLU A 424 1.36 -0.37 74.30
CA GLU A 424 0.29 0.50 74.89
C GLU A 424 0.13 2.00 74.51
N GLU A 425 -1.05 2.66 74.54
CA GLU A 425 -2.50 2.32 74.62
C GLU A 425 -3.34 3.65 74.48
N TRP A 426 -4.69 3.58 74.40
CA TRP A 426 -5.70 4.68 74.47
C TRP A 426 -5.85 5.62 73.24
N GLY A 427 -7.03 6.17 72.91
CA GLY A 427 -8.38 5.86 73.42
C GLY A 427 -9.49 6.85 72.97
N GLY A 428 -10.68 6.34 72.60
CA GLY A 428 -11.97 7.05 72.44
C GLY A 428 -12.14 8.00 71.22
N GLU A 429 -13.32 8.58 70.96
CA GLU A 429 -14.70 8.01 70.88
C GLU A 429 -15.65 9.03 70.18
N ARG A 430 -16.58 8.56 69.33
CA ARG A 430 -17.78 9.30 68.79
C ARG A 430 -17.50 10.56 67.92
N GLU A 431 -18.47 11.18 67.23
CA GLU A 431 -19.93 10.90 67.12
C GLU A 431 -20.47 11.07 65.68
N GLN A 432 -21.75 10.77 65.46
CA GLN A 432 -22.40 10.74 64.14
C GLN A 432 -23.15 12.04 63.80
N GLN A 433 -23.22 12.40 62.51
CA GLN A 433 -24.48 12.91 61.95
C GLN A 433 -24.64 12.69 60.44
N SER A 434 -25.90 12.60 60.01
CA SER A 434 -26.32 12.39 58.61
C SER A 434 -27.60 13.17 58.33
N ARG A 435 -27.76 13.69 57.11
CA ARG A 435 -29.06 14.12 56.54
C ARG A 435 -29.03 14.00 55.00
N ARG A 436 -30.20 13.98 54.36
CA ARG A 436 -30.42 13.50 52.97
C ARG A 436 -31.36 14.39 52.15
N HIS A 437 -31.32 14.21 50.81
CA HIS A 437 -32.29 14.67 49.79
C HIS A 437 -32.32 16.21 49.58
N ARG A 438 -32.67 16.81 48.42
CA ARG A 438 -33.24 16.40 47.11
C ARG A 438 -32.77 17.44 46.04
N GLY A 439 -32.71 17.24 44.72
CA GLY A 439 -32.95 16.10 43.81
C GLY A 439 -33.49 16.59 42.44
N ASP A 440 -33.26 15.83 41.35
CA ASP A 440 -33.67 16.08 39.94
C ASP A 440 -32.99 17.30 39.23
N GLN A 441 -32.81 17.37 37.89
CA GLN A 441 -33.14 16.46 36.77
C GLN A 441 -32.22 16.72 35.52
N ASN A 442 -32.07 15.70 34.65
CA ASN A 442 -31.54 15.73 33.26
C ASN A 442 -30.08 16.22 33.03
N GLY A 443 -29.34 15.69 32.05
CA GLY A 443 -29.60 14.54 31.17
C GLY A 443 -28.62 14.50 30.00
N ASP A 444 -27.87 13.40 29.82
CA ASP A 444 -26.75 13.33 28.85
C ASP A 444 -26.64 11.95 28.15
N GLY A 445 -26.11 11.95 26.92
CA GLY A 445 -25.92 10.80 26.06
C GLY A 445 -26.32 11.03 24.59
N ARG A 446 -25.91 10.20 23.62
CA ARG A 446 -25.14 8.93 23.71
C ARG A 446 -24.43 8.59 22.38
N TYR A 447 -23.16 8.14 22.44
CA TYR A 447 -22.58 7.03 21.63
C TYR A 447 -22.60 7.20 20.07
N ALA A 448 -21.96 6.38 19.21
CA ALA A 448 -20.95 5.32 19.33
C ALA A 448 -20.10 5.25 18.03
N LYS A 449 -18.98 4.49 18.07
CA LYS A 449 -18.29 4.01 16.85
C LYS A 449 -19.15 2.96 16.12
N GLY A 450 -19.14 2.92 14.79
CA GLY A 450 -19.87 1.95 13.98
C GLY A 450 -19.21 1.67 12.62
N TYR A 451 -19.23 0.41 12.20
CA TYR A 451 -18.45 -0.21 11.12
C TYR A 451 -18.85 0.17 9.68
N THR A 452 -18.09 -0.39 8.72
CA THR A 452 -18.17 -0.21 7.26
C THR A 452 -19.48 -0.66 6.60
N ARG A 453 -19.75 -0.13 5.39
CA ARG A 453 -20.77 -0.62 4.46
C ARG A 453 -20.26 -0.54 3.01
N ALA A 454 -20.58 -1.56 2.21
CA ALA A 454 -20.29 -1.65 0.78
C ALA A 454 -21.58 -1.45 -0.08
N MET A 455 -21.43 -1.60 -1.40
CA MET A 455 -22.45 -1.55 -2.47
C MET A 455 -23.06 -0.18 -2.79
N ARG A 456 -23.03 0.16 -4.09
CA ARG A 456 -24.00 1.05 -4.76
C ARG A 456 -24.08 0.66 -6.23
N GLU A 457 -25.27 0.31 -6.72
CA GLU A 457 -25.51 -0.16 -8.08
C GLU A 457 -26.31 0.86 -8.92
N SER A 458 -26.01 0.89 -10.22
CA SER A 458 -26.91 0.84 -11.40
C SER A 458 -28.21 1.66 -11.55
N ALA A 459 -28.48 2.02 -12.82
CA ALA A 459 -29.71 2.62 -13.43
C ALA A 459 -29.98 4.12 -13.14
N ALA A 460 -30.49 4.95 -14.08
CA ALA A 460 -30.96 4.77 -15.48
C ALA A 460 -30.53 5.99 -16.37
N GLN A 461 -30.28 5.89 -17.69
CA GLN A 461 -31.19 6.14 -18.86
C GLN A 461 -32.13 7.36 -18.71
N GLY A 462 -32.35 8.31 -19.65
CA GLY A 462 -31.88 8.66 -21.03
C GLY A 462 -32.42 10.09 -21.38
N PRO A 463 -32.63 10.58 -22.65
CA PRO A 463 -32.33 10.05 -24.00
C PRO A 463 -31.75 11.09 -25.05
N GLU A 464 -31.57 10.61 -26.28
CA GLU A 464 -31.43 11.16 -27.67
C GLU A 464 -31.30 12.66 -28.08
N GLY A 465 -30.32 12.93 -28.98
CA GLY A 465 -30.49 13.59 -30.32
C GLY A 465 -30.44 15.14 -30.45
N PRO A 466 -30.19 15.74 -31.67
CA PRO A 466 -29.93 15.16 -33.01
C PRO A 466 -28.65 15.71 -33.74
N ARG A 467 -28.55 15.52 -35.08
CA ARG A 467 -27.47 15.86 -36.07
C ARG A 467 -28.10 16.19 -37.46
N PRO A 468 -27.38 16.51 -38.57
CA PRO A 468 -25.93 16.65 -38.82
C PRO A 468 -25.48 18.13 -38.95
N PRO A 469 -25.36 18.86 -40.10
CA PRO A 469 -25.24 18.53 -41.55
C PRO A 469 -23.80 18.23 -42.06
N ALA A 470 -23.45 18.55 -43.32
CA ALA A 470 -22.27 18.04 -44.06
C ALA A 470 -21.75 18.95 -45.21
N GLY A 471 -20.54 18.65 -45.73
CA GLY A 471 -19.90 19.23 -46.94
C GLY A 471 -18.53 19.87 -46.66
N GLY A 472 -17.46 19.71 -47.46
CA GLY A 472 -17.24 18.91 -48.67
C GLY A 472 -15.73 18.78 -48.99
N SER A 473 -15.34 17.92 -49.95
CA SER A 473 -13.93 17.68 -50.35
C SER A 473 -13.57 18.47 -51.62
N PRO A 474 -12.29 18.80 -51.90
CA PRO A 474 -11.43 17.85 -52.63
C PRO A 474 -9.92 17.87 -52.26
N ARG A 475 -9.11 17.11 -53.03
CA ARG A 475 -7.67 16.87 -52.85
C ARG A 475 -6.77 17.83 -53.65
N HIS A 476 -5.56 18.08 -53.13
CA HIS A 476 -4.22 17.93 -53.76
C HIS A 476 -3.23 19.02 -53.31
N GLY A 477 -1.96 18.64 -53.09
CA GLY A 477 -0.88 19.58 -52.78
C GLY A 477 0.28 18.92 -52.04
N ASP A 478 1.25 18.39 -52.78
CA ASP A 478 2.46 17.80 -52.22
C ASP A 478 3.49 18.89 -51.89
N ARG A 479 4.04 18.93 -50.66
CA ARG A 479 5.26 19.68 -50.31
C ARG A 479 5.80 19.35 -48.92
N SER A 480 7.04 18.87 -48.89
CA SER A 480 7.83 18.67 -47.67
C SER A 480 8.16 20.01 -46.99
N ALA A 481 7.94 20.10 -45.68
CA ALA A 481 8.40 21.18 -44.82
C ALA A 481 9.45 20.67 -43.83
N ARG A 482 10.58 21.36 -43.71
CA ARG A 482 11.70 21.00 -42.82
C ARG A 482 11.67 21.87 -41.56
N CYS A 483 12.09 21.32 -40.42
CA CYS A 483 12.32 22.09 -39.20
C CYS A 483 13.51 23.07 -39.37
N PRO A 484 13.47 24.26 -38.75
CA PRO A 484 14.58 25.22 -38.78
C PRO A 484 15.74 24.81 -37.84
N PRO A 485 16.98 25.23 -38.12
CA PRO A 485 18.16 24.91 -37.31
C PRO A 485 18.38 25.88 -36.12
N PRO A 486 19.16 25.48 -35.09
CA PRO A 486 19.52 26.34 -33.95
C PRO A 486 20.65 27.34 -34.27
N PRO A 487 20.83 28.41 -33.46
CA PRO A 487 21.83 29.45 -33.66
C PRO A 487 23.27 29.05 -33.25
N PRO A 488 24.32 29.73 -33.76
CA PRO A 488 25.72 29.32 -33.62
C PRO A 488 26.40 29.75 -32.31
N ALA A 489 27.43 28.99 -31.92
CA ALA A 489 28.29 29.28 -30.76
C ALA A 489 29.41 30.29 -31.08
N LYS A 490 29.99 30.91 -30.03
CA LYS A 490 31.14 31.82 -30.11
C LYS A 490 32.47 31.09 -29.82
N PRO A 491 33.60 31.50 -30.41
CA PRO A 491 34.89 30.83 -30.23
C PRO A 491 35.60 31.21 -28.93
N LEU A 492 36.41 30.28 -28.41
CA LEU A 492 37.45 30.53 -27.41
C LEU A 492 38.82 30.31 -28.08
N GLY A 493 39.79 31.16 -27.73
CA GLY A 493 41.08 31.25 -28.43
C GLY A 493 42.18 30.33 -27.91
N ASN A 494 43.19 30.07 -28.74
CA ASN A 494 44.40 29.36 -28.36
C ASN A 494 45.19 30.11 -27.28
N GLY A 495 45.70 29.36 -26.30
CA GLY A 495 46.64 29.86 -25.29
C GLY A 495 47.39 28.70 -24.62
N SER A 496 48.60 28.44 -25.08
CA SER A 496 49.61 27.59 -24.41
C SER A 496 50.88 28.44 -24.28
N PRO A 497 51.70 28.27 -23.23
CA PRO A 497 52.86 27.38 -23.43
C PRO A 497 53.44 26.69 -22.17
N TYR A 498 54.26 25.66 -22.41
CA TYR A 498 55.27 25.03 -21.53
C TYR A 498 54.91 24.58 -20.10
N TRP A 499 55.20 23.30 -19.79
CA TRP A 499 56.46 22.92 -19.14
C TRP A 499 56.84 21.46 -19.48
N THR A 500 58.04 21.03 -19.10
CA THR A 500 58.68 19.78 -19.52
C THR A 500 58.34 18.57 -18.63
N ALA A 501 58.54 17.37 -19.17
CA ALA A 501 58.43 16.12 -18.41
C ALA A 501 59.65 15.88 -17.51
N ASP A 502 59.41 15.38 -16.29
CA ASP A 502 60.30 14.51 -15.52
C ASP A 502 59.57 13.97 -14.28
N GLY A 503 59.86 12.72 -13.88
CA GLY A 503 59.57 12.19 -12.53
C GLY A 503 58.23 11.48 -12.25
N TYR A 504 58.33 10.20 -11.86
CA TYR A 504 57.45 9.38 -11.00
C TYR A 504 56.23 10.06 -10.35
N ASP A 505 55.02 9.49 -10.36
CA ASP A 505 54.71 8.20 -9.69
C ASP A 505 53.49 7.44 -10.31
N SER A 506 53.23 6.21 -9.88
CA SER A 506 52.18 5.33 -10.44
C SER A 506 50.88 5.34 -9.61
N GLY A 507 49.98 6.31 -9.90
CA GLY A 507 48.68 6.50 -9.21
C GLY A 507 47.45 5.96 -9.94
N PRO A 508 46.33 5.68 -9.24
CA PRO A 508 45.18 4.95 -9.78
C PRO A 508 44.09 5.83 -10.44
N GLU A 509 44.40 6.51 -11.57
CA GLU A 509 43.42 7.38 -12.25
C GLU A 509 42.60 6.67 -13.36
N ASP A 510 43.02 5.50 -13.86
CA ASP A 510 42.33 4.77 -14.95
C ASP A 510 40.95 4.17 -14.59
N GLU A 511 40.57 4.17 -13.30
CA GLU A 511 39.38 3.46 -12.81
C GLU A 511 38.07 4.26 -12.91
N TYR A 512 38.09 5.48 -13.47
CA TYR A 512 36.93 6.39 -13.52
C TYR A 512 36.51 6.79 -14.95
N VAL A 513 35.23 7.20 -15.08
CA VAL A 513 34.63 7.72 -16.32
C VAL A 513 33.81 8.98 -15.99
N SER A 514 34.00 10.05 -16.75
CA SER A 514 33.29 11.32 -16.58
C SER A 514 32.12 11.49 -17.56
N HIS A 515 31.04 12.11 -17.09
CA HIS A 515 29.85 12.43 -17.87
C HIS A 515 29.86 13.90 -18.31
N ARG A 516 29.01 14.23 -19.30
CA ARG A 516 28.88 15.60 -19.84
C ARG A 516 28.28 16.63 -18.88
N ASP A 517 27.78 16.19 -17.72
CA ASP A 517 27.30 17.04 -16.62
C ASP A 517 28.39 17.34 -15.57
N GLY A 518 29.60 16.75 -15.71
CA GLY A 518 30.70 16.89 -14.76
C GLY A 518 30.67 15.85 -13.62
N SER A 519 29.71 14.94 -13.61
CA SER A 519 29.73 13.78 -12.70
C SER A 519 30.79 12.75 -13.13
N VAL A 520 31.33 12.00 -12.16
CA VAL A 520 32.38 10.99 -12.37
C VAL A 520 32.02 9.73 -11.59
N ILE A 521 32.14 8.56 -12.22
CA ILE A 521 31.72 7.26 -11.66
C ILE A 521 32.80 6.19 -11.92
N SER A 522 32.90 5.19 -11.05
CA SER A 522 33.88 4.10 -11.20
C SER A 522 33.50 3.14 -12.33
N ARG A 523 34.48 2.65 -13.08
CA ARG A 523 34.31 1.59 -14.10
C ARG A 523 33.76 0.28 -13.53
N ARG A 524 33.88 0.03 -12.22
CA ARG A 524 33.31 -1.16 -11.56
C ARG A 524 31.79 -1.09 -11.42
N GLU A 525 31.21 0.10 -11.45
CA GLU A 525 29.76 0.33 -11.30
C GLU A 525 29.04 0.42 -12.66
N TRP A 526 29.78 0.42 -13.77
CA TRP A 526 29.25 0.44 -15.15
C TRP A 526 28.74 -0.92 -15.67
N TYR A 527 28.93 -2.01 -14.92
CA TYR A 527 28.61 -3.38 -15.32
C TYR A 527 27.69 -4.08 -14.30
N VAL A 528 26.52 -3.48 -14.03
CA VAL A 528 25.40 -4.05 -13.25
C VAL A 528 24.08 -3.75 -13.95
#